data_AF-A0A9W6IP19-F1
#
_entry.id   AF-A0A9W6IP19-F1
#
_cell.length_a   1.000
_cell.length_b   1.000
_cell.length_c   1.000
_cell.angle_alpha   90.00
_cell.angle_beta   90.00
_cell.angle_gamma   90.00
#
_symmetry.space_group_name_H-M   'P 1'
#
loop_
_entity.id
_entity.type
_entity.pdbx_description
1 polymer ?
#
loop_
_entity_poly.entity_id
_entity_poly.type
_entity_poly.pdbx_seq_one_letter_code
_entity_poly.pdbx_strand_id
1 'polypeptide(L)'
;MPCDILPVRDARAILDRADVFGRLAPFDPRWVGSIPLDVHGPDADADIACTAGPDLAVFRKALIEAFPGAAVADNEHAGEASVIARLTLEGMPVEIFGRCRPVETHESYIHWLAEDRLLNLAEDRFRDDIRAAKAGGLKTEPAFARVLGLGGDPFAELLKLASPGDDALRTLIRGAGYATKGTAS
;
A
#
# COMPACT_ATOMS: atom_id res chain seq x y z
N MET A 1 -17.82 12.71 16.50
CA MET A 1 -18.08 11.27 16.35
C MET A 1 -16.71 10.61 16.21
N PRO A 2 -16.41 9.48 16.88
CA PRO A 2 -15.24 8.71 16.47
C PRO A 2 -15.42 8.41 14.98
N CYS A 3 -14.42 8.77 14.19
CA CYS A 3 -14.42 8.49 12.76
C CYS A 3 -14.11 6.99 12.67
N ASP A 4 -15.12 6.17 12.44
CA ASP A 4 -14.99 4.72 12.47
C ASP A 4 -14.05 4.27 11.35
N ILE A 5 -12.90 3.70 11.74
CA ILE A 5 -11.94 3.14 10.79
C ILE A 5 -12.56 1.88 10.19
N LEU A 6 -12.70 1.84 8.86
CA LEU A 6 -13.21 0.67 8.15
C LEU A 6 -12.29 -0.54 8.38
N PRO A 7 -12.75 -1.65 8.97
CA PRO A 7 -11.91 -2.82 9.19
C PRO A 7 -11.35 -3.41 7.89
N VAL A 8 -10.12 -3.93 7.93
CA VAL A 8 -9.45 -4.52 6.74
C VAL A 8 -10.29 -5.62 6.09
N ARG A 9 -10.96 -6.46 6.90
CA ARG A 9 -11.84 -7.53 6.37
C ARG A 9 -13.03 -6.96 5.59
N ASP A 10 -13.56 -5.82 6.02
CA ASP A 10 -14.74 -5.20 5.42
C ASP A 10 -14.34 -4.49 4.13
N ALA A 11 -13.19 -3.80 4.13
CA ALA A 11 -12.55 -3.27 2.92
C ALA A 11 -12.28 -4.39 1.90
N ARG A 12 -11.72 -5.53 2.34
CA ARG A 12 -11.50 -6.70 1.48
C ARG A 12 -12.81 -7.22 0.90
N ALA A 13 -13.85 -7.35 1.72
CA ALA A 13 -15.15 -7.83 1.26
C ALA A 13 -15.80 -6.88 0.24
N ILE A 14 -15.60 -5.56 0.35
CA ILE A 14 -16.04 -4.58 -0.65
C ILE A 14 -15.30 -4.80 -1.98
N LEU A 15 -13.97 -4.95 -1.94
CA LEU A 15 -13.16 -5.22 -3.15
C LEU A 15 -13.56 -6.53 -3.83
N ASP A 16 -13.84 -7.58 -3.04
CA ASP A 16 -14.26 -8.89 -3.53
C ASP A 16 -15.67 -8.85 -4.15
N ARG A 17 -16.64 -8.14 -3.52
CA ARG A 17 -17.99 -7.97 -4.09
C ARG A 17 -17.99 -7.20 -5.41
N ALA A 18 -17.09 -6.25 -5.56
CA ALA A 18 -16.89 -5.51 -6.81
C ALA A 18 -16.05 -6.28 -7.84
N ASP A 19 -15.51 -7.45 -7.47
CA ASP A 19 -14.62 -8.28 -8.28
C ASP A 19 -13.41 -7.48 -8.83
N VAL A 20 -12.82 -6.62 -8.00
CA VAL A 20 -11.73 -5.74 -8.44
C VAL A 20 -10.55 -6.54 -9.00
N PHE A 21 -10.15 -7.60 -8.28
CA PHE A 21 -9.02 -8.43 -8.68
C PHE A 21 -9.32 -9.31 -9.91
N GLY A 22 -10.56 -9.81 -10.05
CA GLY A 22 -10.95 -10.59 -11.22
C GLY A 22 -11.01 -9.75 -12.49
N ARG A 23 -11.65 -8.57 -12.41
CA ARG A 23 -11.74 -7.61 -13.54
C ARG A 23 -10.39 -7.10 -14.00
N LEU A 24 -9.44 -6.96 -13.08
CA LEU A 24 -8.10 -6.46 -13.36
C LEU A 24 -7.06 -7.58 -13.55
N ALA A 25 -7.43 -8.86 -13.48
CA ALA A 25 -6.49 -9.98 -13.52
C ALA A 25 -5.45 -9.93 -14.66
N PRO A 26 -5.77 -9.48 -15.90
CA PRO A 26 -4.77 -9.32 -16.97
C PRO A 26 -3.65 -8.32 -16.67
N PHE A 27 -3.83 -7.46 -15.66
CA PHE A 27 -2.94 -6.37 -15.27
C PHE A 27 -2.27 -6.60 -13.91
N ASP A 28 -2.25 -7.85 -13.41
CA ASP A 28 -1.61 -8.27 -12.15
C ASP A 28 -1.91 -7.34 -10.96
N PRO A 29 -3.18 -7.22 -10.54
CA PRO A 29 -3.59 -6.24 -9.53
C PRO A 29 -3.06 -6.64 -8.15
N ARG A 30 -2.34 -5.73 -7.49
CA ARG A 30 -1.83 -5.89 -6.12
C ARG A 30 -2.51 -4.89 -5.19
N TRP A 31 -3.02 -5.38 -4.06
CA TRP A 31 -3.54 -4.52 -3.00
C TRP A 31 -2.38 -4.03 -2.15
N VAL A 32 -2.09 -2.73 -2.26
CA VAL A 32 -0.98 -2.07 -1.57
C VAL A 32 -1.50 -0.99 -0.64
N GLY A 33 -0.58 -0.19 -0.07
CA GLY A 33 -0.94 0.93 0.78
C GLY A 33 -1.33 0.50 2.19
N SER A 34 -1.97 1.40 2.91
CA SER A 34 -2.07 1.27 4.38
C SER A 34 -3.20 0.40 4.90
N ILE A 35 -4.25 0.19 4.10
CA ILE A 35 -5.38 -0.68 4.48
C ILE A 35 -4.94 -2.14 4.61
N PRO A 36 -4.28 -2.79 3.63
CA PRO A 36 -3.87 -4.20 3.79
C PRO A 36 -2.85 -4.40 4.92
N LEU A 37 -2.15 -3.33 5.33
CA LEU A 37 -1.21 -3.32 6.45
C LEU A 37 -1.87 -3.09 7.83
N ASP A 38 -3.18 -2.81 7.85
CA ASP A 38 -3.94 -2.56 9.07
C ASP A 38 -3.41 -1.34 9.87
N VAL A 39 -2.87 -0.34 9.16
CA VAL A 39 -2.33 0.91 9.75
C VAL A 39 -2.99 2.15 9.13
N HIS A 40 -4.16 2.02 8.53
CA HIS A 40 -4.86 3.12 7.89
C HIS A 40 -5.67 3.97 8.88
N GLY A 41 -5.98 5.19 8.44
CA GLY A 41 -6.92 6.08 9.11
C GLY A 41 -8.34 5.96 8.52
N PRO A 42 -9.31 6.72 9.05
CA PRO A 42 -10.71 6.65 8.61
C PRO A 42 -10.93 7.09 7.16
N ASP A 43 -10.10 8.02 6.67
CA ASP A 43 -10.23 8.60 5.32
C ASP A 43 -9.32 7.91 4.28
N ALA A 44 -8.81 6.73 4.61
CA ALA A 44 -7.90 6.01 3.71
C ALA A 44 -8.63 5.39 2.51
N ASP A 45 -7.94 5.44 1.38
CA ASP A 45 -8.28 4.78 0.14
C ASP A 45 -7.72 3.36 0.08
N ALA A 46 -8.40 2.51 -0.70
CA ALA A 46 -7.86 1.23 -1.11
C ALA A 46 -7.01 1.42 -2.38
N ASP A 47 -5.70 1.22 -2.25
CA ASP A 47 -4.75 1.34 -3.35
C ASP A 47 -4.56 0.02 -4.09
N ILE A 48 -4.79 0.02 -5.40
CA ILE A 48 -4.56 -1.13 -6.29
C ILE A 48 -3.49 -0.77 -7.32
N ALA A 49 -2.38 -1.50 -7.26
CA ALA A 49 -1.26 -1.37 -8.19
C ALA A 49 -1.39 -2.36 -9.34
N CYS A 50 -1.23 -1.90 -10.58
CA CYS A 50 -1.35 -2.75 -11.79
C CYS A 50 -0.19 -2.56 -12.77
N THR A 51 0.21 -3.63 -13.45
CA THR A 51 1.03 -3.51 -14.66
C THR A 51 0.12 -3.19 -15.82
N ALA A 52 0.29 -2.02 -16.43
CA ALA A 52 -0.51 -1.60 -17.58
C ALA A 52 -0.10 -2.33 -18.88
N GLY A 53 0.92 -3.19 -18.83
CA GLY A 53 1.52 -3.77 -20.03
C GLY A 53 2.29 -2.71 -20.84
N PRO A 54 2.60 -2.97 -22.13
CA PRO A 54 3.40 -2.03 -22.92
C PRO A 54 2.65 -0.75 -23.33
N ASP A 55 1.32 -0.72 -23.21
CA ASP A 55 0.47 0.38 -23.70
C ASP A 55 -0.57 0.83 -22.66
N LEU A 56 -0.38 2.04 -22.15
CA LEU A 56 -1.29 2.68 -21.20
C LEU A 56 -2.72 2.85 -21.75
N ALA A 57 -2.90 2.98 -23.07
CA ALA A 57 -4.22 3.15 -23.68
C ALA A 57 -5.08 1.88 -23.53
N VAL A 58 -4.46 0.69 -23.60
CA VAL A 58 -5.14 -0.59 -23.39
C VAL A 58 -5.63 -0.69 -21.95
N PHE A 59 -4.76 -0.37 -20.98
CA PHE A 59 -5.11 -0.36 -19.57
C PHE A 59 -6.20 0.68 -19.25
N ARG A 60 -6.09 1.90 -19.80
CA ARG A 60 -7.10 2.95 -19.67
C ARG A 60 -8.47 2.48 -20.15
N LYS A 61 -8.54 1.85 -21.33
CA LYS A 61 -9.78 1.30 -21.88
C LYS A 61 -10.36 0.23 -20.96
N ALA A 62 -9.52 -0.69 -20.48
CA ALA A 62 -9.96 -1.75 -19.58
C ALA A 62 -10.51 -1.20 -18.25
N LEU A 63 -9.92 -0.15 -17.69
CA LEU A 63 -10.45 0.52 -16.49
C LEU A 63 -11.85 1.11 -16.71
N ILE A 64 -12.07 1.77 -17.86
CA ILE A 64 -13.36 2.37 -18.21
C ILE A 64 -14.43 1.29 -18.40
N GLU A 65 -14.08 0.17 -19.04
CA GLU A 65 -14.98 -0.97 -19.25
C GLU A 65 -15.28 -1.72 -17.95
N ALA A 66 -14.26 -1.94 -17.12
CA ALA A 66 -14.38 -2.66 -15.84
C ALA A 66 -15.15 -1.87 -14.78
N PHE A 67 -15.01 -0.54 -14.76
CA PHE A 67 -15.60 0.33 -13.73
C PHE A 67 -16.33 1.53 -14.36
N PRO A 68 -17.55 1.34 -14.88
CA PRO A 68 -18.37 2.44 -15.38
C PRO A 68 -18.59 3.49 -14.28
N GLY A 69 -18.23 4.75 -14.56
CA GLY A 69 -18.34 5.86 -13.61
C GLY A 69 -17.06 6.16 -12.82
N ALA A 70 -16.00 5.34 -12.96
CA ALA A 70 -14.69 5.72 -12.45
C ALA A 70 -14.13 6.95 -13.20
N ALA A 71 -13.49 7.85 -12.47
CA ALA A 71 -12.75 8.96 -13.05
C ALA A 71 -11.36 8.47 -13.48
N VAL A 72 -11.20 8.23 -14.79
CA VAL A 72 -9.95 7.71 -15.38
C VAL A 72 -9.16 8.81 -16.08
N ALA A 73 -7.93 9.03 -15.65
CA ALA A 73 -7.05 10.08 -16.16
C ALA A 73 -5.63 9.57 -16.42
N ASP A 74 -4.95 10.22 -17.36
CA ASP A 74 -3.51 10.10 -17.51
C ASP A 74 -2.85 10.78 -16.30
N ASN A 75 -1.72 10.22 -15.86
CA ASN A 75 -1.01 10.69 -14.68
C ASN A 75 0.50 10.53 -14.88
N GLU A 76 1.29 11.23 -14.07
CA GLU A 76 2.74 11.06 -14.03
C GLU A 76 3.16 10.83 -12.58
N HIS A 77 3.96 9.81 -12.33
CA HIS A 77 4.54 9.55 -11.02
C HIS A 77 6.03 9.27 -11.19
N ALA A 78 6.87 9.93 -10.39
CA ALA A 78 8.33 9.81 -10.47
C ALA A 78 8.92 10.01 -11.89
N GLY A 79 8.32 10.89 -12.71
CA GLY A 79 8.75 11.13 -14.10
C GLY A 79 8.32 10.06 -15.10
N GLU A 80 7.48 9.10 -14.69
CA GLU A 80 6.97 8.03 -15.54
C GLU A 80 5.48 8.21 -15.80
N ALA A 81 5.10 8.07 -17.08
CA ALA A 81 3.69 8.05 -17.49
C ALA A 81 2.94 6.88 -16.86
N SER A 82 1.72 7.15 -16.43
CA SER A 82 0.84 6.21 -15.75
C SER A 82 -0.62 6.53 -16.06
N VAL A 83 -1.52 5.62 -15.71
CA VAL A 83 -2.96 5.87 -15.72
C VAL A 83 -3.48 5.63 -14.32
N ILE A 84 -4.40 6.48 -13.88
CA ILE A 84 -5.07 6.36 -12.60
C ILE A 84 -6.59 6.38 -12.78
N ALA A 85 -7.28 5.49 -12.08
CA ALA A 85 -8.72 5.48 -11.94
C ALA A 85 -9.10 5.71 -10.49
N ARG A 86 -10.00 6.68 -10.26
CA ARG A 86 -10.59 6.95 -8.96
C ARG A 86 -12.06 6.58 -8.97
N LEU A 87 -12.48 5.82 -7.98
CA LEU A 87 -13.86 5.38 -7.81
C LEU A 87 -14.22 5.25 -6.33
N THR A 88 -15.50 5.06 -6.07
CA THR A 88 -16.01 4.80 -4.72
C THR A 88 -16.82 3.51 -4.74
N LEU A 89 -16.44 2.56 -3.89
CA LEU A 89 -17.14 1.29 -3.72
C LEU A 89 -17.76 1.28 -2.32
N GLU A 90 -19.09 1.25 -2.24
CA GLU A 90 -19.82 1.20 -0.96
C GLU A 90 -19.37 2.29 0.06
N GLY A 91 -19.01 3.48 -0.44
CA GLY A 91 -18.52 4.59 0.37
C GLY A 91 -17.02 4.59 0.64
N MET A 92 -16.30 3.51 0.33
CA MET A 92 -14.84 3.42 0.41
C MET A 92 -14.20 4.00 -0.86
N PRO A 93 -13.30 5.00 -0.76
CA PRO A 93 -12.49 5.44 -1.88
C PRO A 93 -11.55 4.33 -2.35
N VAL A 94 -11.40 4.20 -3.67
CA VAL A 94 -10.46 3.25 -4.30
C VAL A 94 -9.67 4.00 -5.36
N GLU A 95 -8.35 3.81 -5.34
CA GLU A 95 -7.45 4.27 -6.39
C GLU A 95 -6.83 3.06 -7.07
N ILE A 96 -6.98 2.96 -8.39
CA ILE A 96 -6.31 1.96 -9.21
C ILE A 96 -5.31 2.69 -10.07
N PHE A 97 -4.02 2.36 -9.95
CA PHE A 97 -2.96 2.97 -10.72
C PHE A 97 -2.20 1.91 -11.52
N GLY A 98 -1.75 2.27 -12.72
CA GLY A 98 -0.95 1.37 -13.54
C GLY A 98 0.12 2.04 -14.38
N ARG A 99 1.21 1.29 -14.59
CA ARG A 99 2.42 1.72 -15.30
C ARG A 99 2.91 0.63 -16.24
N CYS A 100 3.71 1.01 -17.24
CA CYS A 100 4.24 0.08 -18.25
C CYS A 100 5.40 -0.82 -17.76
N ARG A 101 5.43 -1.14 -16.46
CA ARG A 101 6.44 -2.00 -15.84
C ARG A 101 5.80 -2.90 -14.79
N PRO A 102 6.42 -4.05 -14.47
CA PRO A 102 5.88 -4.99 -13.49
C PRO A 102 5.60 -4.34 -12.15
N VAL A 103 4.50 -4.75 -11.48
CA VAL A 103 4.07 -4.16 -10.22
C VAL A 103 5.12 -4.32 -9.13
N GLU A 104 5.87 -5.42 -9.16
CA GLU A 104 6.95 -5.72 -8.23
C GLU A 104 8.07 -4.68 -8.22
N THR A 105 8.14 -3.84 -9.25
CA THR A 105 9.12 -2.77 -9.35
C THR A 105 8.58 -1.44 -8.84
N HIS A 106 7.25 -1.27 -8.71
CA HIS A 106 6.63 0.00 -8.34
C HIS A 106 7.02 0.38 -6.92
N GLU A 107 7.28 1.66 -6.67
CA GLU A 107 7.71 2.14 -5.36
C GLU A 107 6.67 1.82 -4.29
N SER A 108 5.38 2.00 -4.59
CA SER A 108 4.26 1.66 -3.71
C SER A 108 4.21 0.17 -3.32
N TYR A 109 4.53 -0.73 -4.25
CA TYR A 109 4.62 -2.16 -3.93
C TYR A 109 5.88 -2.49 -3.12
N ILE A 110 7.01 -1.88 -3.46
CA ILE A 110 8.28 -2.06 -2.73
C ILE A 110 8.15 -1.54 -1.28
N HIS A 111 7.53 -0.38 -1.08
CA HIS A 111 7.21 0.15 0.24
C HIS A 111 6.29 -0.77 1.01
N TRP A 112 5.17 -1.14 0.41
CA TRP A 112 4.23 -2.06 1.04
C TRP A 112 4.91 -3.38 1.45
N LEU A 113 5.78 -3.94 0.61
CA LEU A 113 6.53 -5.16 0.94
C LEU A 113 7.46 -4.96 2.14
N ALA A 114 8.19 -3.84 2.20
CA ALA A 114 9.05 -3.52 3.33
C ALA A 114 8.23 -3.36 4.63
N GLU A 115 7.14 -2.59 4.56
CA GLU A 115 6.24 -2.29 5.67
C GLU A 115 5.55 -3.54 6.21
N ASP A 116 5.00 -4.39 5.34
CA ASP A 116 4.38 -5.67 5.70
C ASP A 116 5.38 -6.58 6.43
N ARG A 117 6.59 -6.72 5.88
CA ARG A 117 7.64 -7.53 6.49
C ARG A 117 8.02 -7.01 7.87
N LEU A 118 8.17 -5.69 8.03
CA LEU A 118 8.47 -5.08 9.33
C LEU A 118 7.37 -5.36 10.36
N LEU A 119 6.10 -5.19 9.98
CA LEU A 119 4.94 -5.46 10.83
C LEU A 119 4.81 -6.94 11.21
N ASN A 120 5.14 -7.85 10.30
CA ASN A 120 5.08 -9.29 10.53
C ASN A 120 6.24 -9.81 11.39
N LEU A 121 7.39 -9.12 11.36
CA LEU A 121 8.56 -9.46 12.17
C LEU A 121 8.53 -8.81 13.57
N ALA A 122 7.89 -7.67 13.74
CA ALA A 122 7.84 -6.93 15.00
C ALA A 122 6.68 -7.39 15.91
N GLU A 123 6.81 -7.14 17.21
CA GLU A 123 5.71 -7.24 18.17
C GLU A 123 4.56 -6.25 17.85
N ASP A 124 3.36 -6.52 18.38
CA ASP A 124 2.16 -5.76 18.00
C ASP A 124 2.22 -4.27 18.40
N ARG A 125 2.98 -3.93 19.47
CA ARG A 125 3.24 -2.54 19.87
C ARG A 125 3.78 -1.70 18.70
N PHE A 126 4.57 -2.29 17.81
CA PHE A 126 5.09 -1.59 16.64
C PHE A 126 3.96 -1.08 15.73
N ARG A 127 2.95 -1.89 15.46
CA ARG A 127 1.78 -1.48 14.66
C ARG A 127 0.99 -0.37 15.35
N ASP A 128 0.83 -0.45 16.66
CA ASP A 128 0.09 0.55 17.44
C ASP A 128 0.80 1.91 17.43
N ASP A 129 2.13 1.93 17.54
CA ASP A 129 2.92 3.16 17.46
C ASP A 129 2.85 3.80 16.06
N ILE A 130 2.80 2.98 14.99
CA ILE A 130 2.59 3.47 13.62
C ILE A 130 1.22 4.10 13.47
N ARG A 131 0.16 3.45 13.97
CA ARG A 131 -1.21 4.02 13.96
C ARG A 131 -1.28 5.32 14.74
N ALA A 132 -0.65 5.39 15.91
CA ALA A 132 -0.59 6.61 16.71
C ALA A 132 0.14 7.74 15.97
N ALA A 133 1.26 7.43 15.32
CA ALA A 133 2.00 8.38 14.48
C ALA A 133 1.15 8.89 13.30
N LYS A 134 0.37 8.02 12.65
CA LYS A 134 -0.54 8.41 11.57
C LYS A 134 -1.74 9.21 12.04
N ALA A 135 -2.30 8.89 13.22
CA ALA A 135 -3.33 9.71 13.85
C ALA A 135 -2.82 11.13 14.18
N GLY A 136 -1.50 11.30 14.35
CA GLY A 136 -0.84 12.60 14.45
C GLY A 136 -0.66 13.35 13.12
N GLY A 137 -1.20 12.84 12.01
CA GLY A 137 -1.17 13.48 10.68
C GLY A 137 -0.03 13.03 9.77
N LEU A 138 0.77 12.04 10.17
CA LEU A 138 1.81 11.47 9.30
C LEU A 138 1.20 10.54 8.25
N LYS A 139 1.78 10.56 7.05
CA LYS A 139 1.56 9.51 6.04
C LYS A 139 2.23 8.20 6.47
N THR A 140 1.99 7.12 5.74
CA THR A 140 2.48 5.77 6.08
C THR A 140 4.01 5.72 6.17
N GLU A 141 4.73 6.09 5.11
CA GLU A 141 6.17 5.98 5.05
C GLU A 141 6.86 6.88 6.11
N PRO A 142 6.46 8.15 6.31
CA PRO A 142 6.96 8.98 7.41
C PRO A 142 6.65 8.43 8.80
N ALA A 143 5.52 7.75 9.00
CA ALA A 143 5.20 7.13 10.28
C ALA A 143 6.17 5.98 10.58
N PHE A 144 6.41 5.10 9.61
CA PHE A 144 7.43 4.04 9.72
C PHE A 144 8.82 4.58 9.98
N ALA A 145 9.26 5.56 9.20
CA ALA A 145 10.57 6.19 9.40
C ALA A 145 10.72 6.79 10.80
N ARG A 146 9.67 7.47 11.30
CA ARG A 146 9.65 8.03 12.66
C ARG A 146 9.76 6.96 13.73
N VAL A 147 8.95 5.91 13.66
CA VAL A 147 8.88 4.86 14.67
C VAL A 147 10.15 4.01 14.69
N LEU A 148 10.75 3.76 13.53
CA LEU A 148 12.04 3.06 13.42
C LEU A 148 13.26 3.95 13.71
N GLY A 149 13.08 5.26 13.88
CA GLY A 149 14.17 6.21 14.08
C GLY A 149 15.10 6.34 12.86
N LEU A 150 14.57 6.16 11.64
CA LEU A 150 15.34 6.29 10.41
C LEU A 150 15.71 7.76 10.17
N GLY A 151 16.99 8.00 9.88
CA GLY A 151 17.47 9.30 9.45
C GLY A 151 17.41 9.41 7.92
N GLY A 152 17.00 10.57 7.42
CA GLY A 152 16.93 10.86 5.98
C GLY A 152 15.52 11.05 5.46
N ASP A 153 15.35 10.89 4.15
CA ASP A 153 14.06 10.97 3.49
C ASP A 153 13.26 9.66 3.73
N PRO A 154 12.05 9.70 4.32
CA PRO A 154 11.29 8.50 4.66
C PRO A 154 11.04 7.57 3.48
N PHE A 155 10.74 8.14 2.32
CA PHE A 155 10.42 7.37 1.11
C PHE A 155 11.66 6.60 0.64
N ALA A 156 12.81 7.29 0.53
CA ALA A 156 14.06 6.65 0.14
C ALA A 156 14.55 5.60 1.15
N GLU A 157 14.41 5.85 2.47
CA GLU A 157 14.84 4.90 3.48
C GLU A 157 14.01 3.62 3.48
N LEU A 158 12.68 3.70 3.33
CA LEU A 158 11.85 2.49 3.29
C LEU A 158 12.07 1.65 2.03
N LEU A 159 12.36 2.26 0.88
CA LEU A 159 12.71 1.49 -0.34
C LEU A 159 13.90 0.55 -0.09
N LYS A 160 14.90 1.02 0.68
CA LYS A 160 16.09 0.22 1.02
C LYS A 160 15.76 -0.98 1.90
N LEU A 161 14.62 -0.99 2.60
CA LEU A 161 14.23 -2.06 3.53
C LEU A 161 13.51 -3.23 2.84
N ALA A 162 13.15 -3.10 1.56
CA ALA A 162 12.53 -4.20 0.81
C ALA A 162 13.53 -5.32 0.45
N SER A 163 14.82 -5.00 0.27
CA SER A 163 15.85 -5.95 -0.16
C SER A 163 16.54 -6.76 0.95
N PRO A 164 16.83 -6.22 2.15
CA PRO A 164 17.52 -6.96 3.20
C PRO A 164 16.78 -8.23 3.62
N GLY A 165 17.54 -9.25 4.06
CA GLY A 165 16.98 -10.43 4.68
C GLY A 165 16.35 -10.13 6.04
N ASP A 166 15.48 -11.02 6.51
CA ASP A 166 14.73 -10.79 7.74
C ASP A 166 15.62 -10.55 8.97
N ASP A 167 16.82 -11.12 9.04
CA ASP A 167 17.73 -10.90 10.17
C ASP A 167 18.25 -9.47 10.26
N ALA A 168 18.46 -8.81 9.11
CA ALA A 168 18.77 -7.39 9.07
C ALA A 168 17.58 -6.56 9.54
N LEU A 169 16.36 -6.90 9.10
CA LEU A 169 15.14 -6.22 9.55
C LEU A 169 14.89 -6.41 11.05
N ARG A 170 15.11 -7.63 11.59
CA ARG A 170 15.02 -7.90 13.02
C ARG A 170 16.03 -7.10 13.83
N THR A 171 17.24 -6.92 13.30
CA THR A 171 18.27 -6.07 13.94
C THR A 171 17.81 -4.62 13.99
N LEU A 172 17.24 -4.10 12.90
CA LEU A 172 16.67 -2.75 12.85
C LEU A 172 15.52 -2.58 13.86
N ILE A 173 14.56 -3.53 13.87
CA ILE A 173 13.41 -3.52 14.79
C ILE A 173 13.86 -3.49 16.26
N ARG A 174 14.85 -4.32 16.62
CA ARG A 174 15.43 -4.33 17.99
C ARG A 174 16.17 -3.04 18.31
N GLY A 175 16.89 -2.48 17.34
CA GLY A 175 17.56 -1.19 17.47
C GLY A 175 16.59 -0.05 17.76
N ALA A 176 15.38 -0.11 17.19
CA ALA A 176 14.27 0.81 17.47
C ALA A 176 13.54 0.51 18.80
N GLY A 177 13.97 -0.51 19.55
CA GLY A 177 13.45 -0.83 20.88
C GLY A 177 12.27 -1.80 20.90
N TYR A 178 11.94 -2.47 19.78
CA TYR A 178 10.85 -3.43 19.69
C TYR A 178 11.33 -4.87 19.79
N ALA A 179 10.52 -5.74 20.39
CA ALA A 179 10.70 -7.17 20.31
C ALA A 179 10.36 -7.69 18.90
N THR A 180 10.98 -8.81 18.51
CA THR A 180 10.72 -9.48 17.24
C THR A 180 10.01 -10.79 17.48
N LYS A 181 8.98 -11.08 16.68
CA LYS A 181 8.34 -12.40 16.61
C LYS A 181 9.39 -13.46 16.25
N GLY A 182 9.34 -14.61 16.94
CA GLY A 182 10.23 -15.74 16.64
C GLY A 182 9.97 -16.27 15.23
N THR A 183 10.97 -16.92 14.62
CA THR A 183 10.73 -17.74 13.43
C THR A 183 9.73 -18.83 13.81
N ALA A 184 8.56 -18.82 13.17
CA ALA A 184 7.71 -20.00 13.18
C ALA A 184 8.60 -21.18 12.74
N SER A 185 8.79 -22.13 13.67
CA SER A 185 9.53 -23.37 13.40
C SER A 185 8.70 -24.31 12.54
#